data_AF-A0AAV8Z0D5-F1
#
_entry.id   AF-A0AAV8Z0D5-F1
#
_cell.length_a   1.000
_cell.length_b   1.000
_cell.length_c   1.000
_cell.angle_alpha   90.00
_cell.angle_beta   90.00
_cell.angle_gamma   90.00
#
_symmetry.space_group_name_H-M   'P 1'
#
loop_
_entity.id
_entity.type
_entity.pdbx_description
1 polymer ?
#
loop_
_entity_poly.entity_id
_entity_poly.type
_entity_poly.pdbx_seq_one_letter_code
_entity_poly.pdbx_strand_id
1 'polypeptide(L)'
;MDDPFNRNDPEECCNRPPHLKHPYCNEIPIPEDDYFYRLFHVKCIDFVRTFPAVRPGCRLGSRVPYNTLTGVLDANTVYGVTEKFARY
;
A
#
# COMPACT_ATOMS: atom_id res chain seq x y z
N MET A 1 -3.62 -5.40 13.77
CA MET A 1 -3.58 -5.49 12.29
C MET A 1 -4.78 -6.29 11.75
N ASP A 2 -5.92 -6.24 12.45
CA ASP A 2 -7.24 -6.77 12.05
C ASP A 2 -8.33 -5.74 12.44
N ASP A 3 -7.93 -4.47 12.54
CA ASP A 3 -8.85 -3.36 12.77
C ASP A 3 -9.42 -2.96 11.41
N PRO A 4 -10.76 -2.96 11.22
CA PRO A 4 -11.39 -2.54 9.96
C PRO A 4 -10.93 -1.17 9.46
N PHE A 5 -10.54 -0.26 10.36
CA PHE A 5 -10.05 1.07 9.98
C PHE A 5 -8.58 1.10 9.54
N ASN A 6 -7.82 0.06 9.90
CA ASN A 6 -6.40 -0.10 9.55
C ASN A 6 -6.17 -1.35 8.68
N ARG A 7 -7.24 -1.95 8.16
CA ARG A 7 -7.17 -3.08 7.23
C ARG A 7 -6.69 -2.53 5.90
N ASN A 8 -5.73 -3.22 5.31
CA ASN A 8 -5.33 -2.99 3.93
C ASN A 8 -6.38 -3.65 3.02
N ASP A 9 -7.64 -3.24 3.17
CA ASP A 9 -8.69 -3.67 2.27
C ASP A 9 -8.33 -3.20 0.85
N PRO A 10 -8.64 -4.00 -0.19
CA PRO A 10 -8.37 -3.60 -1.56
C PRO A 10 -9.19 -2.35 -1.88
N GLU A 11 -8.58 -1.18 -1.68
CA GLU A 11 -9.17 0.11 -2.01
C GLU A 11 -9.11 0.29 -3.52
N GLU A 12 -10.28 0.52 -4.12
CA GLU A 12 -10.41 0.80 -5.55
C GLU A 12 -10.30 2.32 -5.78
N CYS A 13 -9.17 2.76 -6.33
CA CYS A 13 -8.84 4.17 -6.50
C CYS A 13 -9.23 4.71 -7.87
N CYS A 14 -9.31 3.89 -8.91
CA CYS A 14 -9.60 4.33 -10.27
C CYS A 14 -11.09 4.62 -10.55
N ASN A 15 -12.00 3.91 -9.89
CA ASN A 15 -13.44 3.95 -10.18
C ASN A 15 -14.25 4.77 -9.16
N ARG A 16 -13.61 5.72 -8.48
CA ARG A 16 -14.25 6.59 -7.49
C ARG A 16 -14.04 8.06 -7.83
N PRO A 17 -15.02 8.94 -7.58
CA PRO A 17 -14.81 10.39 -7.71
C PRO A 17 -13.84 10.88 -6.61
N PRO A 18 -13.06 11.95 -6.85
CA PRO A 18 -11.98 12.38 -5.93
C PRO A 18 -12.39 12.56 -4.47
N HIS A 19 -13.62 13.00 -4.21
CA HIS A 19 -14.13 13.24 -2.85
C HIS A 19 -14.58 11.97 -2.11
N LEU A 20 -14.71 10.84 -2.81
CA LEU A 20 -15.03 9.52 -2.23
C LEU A 20 -13.80 8.61 -2.17
N LYS A 21 -12.65 9.06 -2.68
CA LYS A 21 -11.41 8.29 -2.60
C LYS A 21 -10.86 8.31 -1.18
N HIS A 22 -10.35 7.17 -0.73
CA HIS A 22 -9.60 7.13 0.51
C HIS A 22 -8.39 8.09 0.45
N PRO A 23 -7.99 8.77 1.54
CA PRO A 23 -6.81 9.64 1.56
C PRO A 23 -5.47 8.95 1.19
N TYR A 24 -5.46 7.62 1.12
CA TYR A 24 -4.29 6.84 0.69
C TYR A 24 -4.30 6.50 -0.79
N CYS A 25 -5.38 6.78 -1.53
CA CYS A 25 -5.37 6.65 -2.98
C CYS A 25 -4.37 7.62 -3.61
N ASN A 26 -3.62 7.10 -4.57
CA ASN A 26 -2.70 7.85 -5.39
C ASN A 26 -2.61 7.18 -6.76
N GLU A 27 -3.78 6.96 -7.34
CA GLU A 27 -3.92 6.33 -8.64
C GLU A 27 -3.04 6.99 -9.70
N ILE A 28 -2.64 6.19 -10.67
CA ILE A 28 -1.79 6.66 -11.77
C ILE A 28 -2.70 6.93 -12.97
N PRO A 29 -2.94 8.19 -13.34
CA PRO A 29 -3.70 8.52 -14.54
C PRO A 29 -2.89 8.14 -15.77
N ILE A 30 -3.52 7.41 -16.69
CA ILE A 30 -2.92 7.04 -17.97
C ILE A 30 -3.31 8.09 -19.01
N PRO A 31 -2.35 8.65 -19.77
CA PRO A 31 -2.65 9.56 -20.87
C PRO A 31 -3.57 8.93 -21.92
N GLU A 32 -4.46 9.73 -22.51
CA GLU A 32 -5.39 9.26 -23.54
C GLU A 32 -4.68 8.76 -24.82
N ASP A 33 -3.47 9.27 -25.09
CA ASP A 33 -2.63 8.94 -26.22
C ASP A 33 -1.54 7.91 -25.90
N ASP A 34 -1.63 7.21 -24.75
CA ASP A 34 -0.73 6.12 -24.43
C ASP A 34 -0.76 5.03 -25.51
N TYR A 35 0.42 4.63 -26.00
CA TYR A 35 0.55 3.76 -27.17
C TYR A 35 -0.01 2.34 -26.93
N PHE A 36 -0.02 1.88 -25.68
CA PHE A 36 -0.43 0.54 -25.31
C PHE A 36 -1.82 0.55 -24.67
N TYR A 37 -2.01 1.32 -23.61
CA TYR A 37 -3.22 1.28 -22.79
C TYR A 37 -4.46 1.82 -23.50
N ARG A 38 -4.28 2.73 -24.47
CA ARG A 38 -5.38 3.19 -25.33
C ARG A 38 -6.06 2.04 -26.08
N LEU A 39 -5.32 1.02 -26.48
CA LEU A 39 -5.85 -0.15 -27.20
C LEU A 39 -6.82 -0.98 -26.34
N PHE A 40 -6.75 -0.82 -25.01
CA PHE A 40 -7.54 -1.56 -24.02
C PHE A 40 -8.49 -0.65 -23.23
N HIS A 41 -8.60 0.62 -23.61
CA HIS A 41 -9.42 1.62 -22.90
C HIS A 41 -9.08 1.76 -21.41
N VAL A 42 -7.84 1.49 -21.00
CA VAL A 42 -7.39 1.67 -19.62
C VAL A 42 -6.93 3.12 -19.45
N LYS A 43 -7.54 3.84 -18.50
CA LYS A 43 -7.24 5.26 -18.22
C LYS A 43 -6.63 5.52 -16.85
N CYS A 44 -6.53 4.49 -16.03
CA CYS A 44 -6.10 4.61 -14.65
C CYS A 44 -5.55 3.28 -14.15
N ILE A 45 -4.50 3.34 -13.32
CA ILE A 45 -3.94 2.19 -12.60
C ILE A 45 -4.15 2.39 -11.10
N ASP A 46 -4.76 1.41 -10.44
CA ASP A 46 -4.97 1.44 -9.00
C ASP A 46 -3.64 1.46 -8.25
N PHE A 47 -3.49 2.45 -7.38
CA PHE A 47 -2.32 2.58 -6.53
C PHE A 47 -2.69 3.17 -5.18
N VAL A 48 -2.40 2.41 -4.12
CA VAL A 48 -2.63 2.77 -2.73
C VAL A 48 -1.28 3.03 -2.06
N ARG A 49 -1.16 4.18 -1.40
CA ARG A 49 0.06 4.55 -0.66
C ARG A 49 0.28 3.61 0.52
N THR A 50 1.54 3.24 0.77
CA THR A 50 1.93 2.48 1.97
C THR A 50 1.55 3.24 3.24
N PHE A 51 1.16 2.51 4.29
CA PHE A 51 0.82 3.10 5.59
C PHE A 51 1.98 3.89 6.21
N PRO A 52 1.69 4.99 6.92
CA PRO A 52 2.73 5.76 7.60
C PRO A 52 3.22 5.01 8.84
N ALA A 53 4.52 5.04 9.07
CA ALA A 53 5.12 4.64 10.34
C ALA A 53 5.26 5.82 11.29
N VAL A 54 5.29 5.51 12.57
CA VAL A 54 5.64 6.47 13.61
C VAL A 54 7.16 6.63 13.65
N ARG A 55 7.65 7.89 13.68
CA ARG A 55 9.09 8.17 13.82
C ARG A 55 9.57 7.83 15.24
N PRO A 56 10.84 7.47 15.44
CA PRO A 56 11.40 7.23 16.77
C PRO A 56 11.12 8.41 17.71
N GLY A 57 10.60 8.10 18.90
CA GLY A 57 10.20 9.10 19.89
C GLY A 57 8.96 9.92 19.52
N CYS A 58 8.09 9.41 18.65
CA CYS A 58 6.84 10.06 18.21
C CYS A 58 7.03 11.50 17.69
N ARG A 59 8.20 11.77 17.10
CA ARG A 59 8.54 13.11 16.60
C ARG A 59 7.79 13.43 15.31
N LEU A 60 7.35 14.68 15.18
CA LEU A 60 6.82 15.21 13.93
C LEU A 60 7.90 15.22 12.83
N GLY A 61 7.47 15.15 11.57
CA GLY A 61 8.35 15.19 10.41
C GLY A 61 7.73 14.55 9.18
N SER A 62 8.54 14.35 8.15
CA SER A 62 8.11 13.71 6.91
C SER A 62 7.57 12.30 7.15
N ARG A 63 6.58 11.91 6.34
CA ARG A 63 6.03 10.55 6.32
C ARG A 63 7.12 9.55 5.96
N VAL A 64 7.23 8.47 6.73
CA VAL A 64 8.12 7.34 6.47
C VAL A 64 7.32 6.04 6.48
N PRO A 65 7.63 5.04 5.63
CA PRO A 65 7.01 3.72 5.70
C PRO A 65 7.61 2.88 6.83
N TYR A 66 7.02 1.72 7.13
CA TYR A 66 7.59 0.72 8.03
C TYR A 66 7.79 -0.61 7.32
N ASN A 67 8.71 -1.41 7.84
CA ASN A 67 8.90 -2.80 7.43
C ASN A 67 8.11 -3.71 8.36
N THR A 68 7.31 -4.61 7.79
CA THR A 68 6.66 -5.70 8.55
C THR A 68 7.58 -6.91 8.70
N LEU A 69 8.67 -6.98 7.93
CA LEU A 69 9.67 -8.04 7.99
C LEU A 69 10.88 -7.66 8.85
N THR A 70 11.68 -8.67 9.23
CA THR A 70 12.98 -8.42 9.89
C THR A 70 13.99 -7.91 8.86
N GLY A 71 14.90 -7.04 9.29
CA GLY A 71 15.91 -6.43 8.41
C GLY A 71 17.17 -7.28 8.20
N VAL A 72 17.24 -8.46 8.80
CA VAL A 72 18.38 -9.38 8.74
C VAL A 72 18.12 -10.49 7.72
N LEU A 73 19.19 -11.12 7.21
CA LEU A 73 19.09 -12.28 6.32
C LEU A 73 18.91 -13.56 7.15
N ASP A 74 17.68 -13.79 7.62
CA ASP A 74 17.30 -14.89 8.53
C ASP A 74 16.32 -15.90 7.90
N ALA A 75 16.10 -15.81 6.57
CA ALA A 75 15.09 -16.57 5.85
C ALA A 75 13.65 -16.38 6.41
N ASN A 76 13.33 -15.18 6.90
CA ASN A 76 11.98 -14.83 7.34
C ASN A 76 10.87 -15.00 6.28
N THR A 77 11.21 -15.10 5.00
CA THR A 77 10.25 -15.41 3.93
C THR A 77 9.81 -16.88 3.96
N VAL A 78 10.60 -17.75 4.59
CA VAL A 78 10.31 -19.18 4.79
C VAL A 78 9.72 -19.41 6.19
N TYR A 79 10.37 -18.86 7.23
CA TYR A 79 10.01 -19.14 8.63
C TYR A 79 9.04 -18.12 9.24
N GLY A 80 8.77 -17.01 8.54
CA GLY A 80 7.95 -15.90 9.04
C GLY A 80 8.65 -14.99 10.04
N VAL A 81 7.93 -13.95 10.43
CA VAL A 81 8.40 -12.86 11.34
C VAL A 81 7.61 -12.76 12.62
N THR A 82 6.66 -13.67 12.83
CA THR A 82 5.86 -13.75 14.05
C THR A 82 5.87 -15.17 14.58
N GLU A 83 5.93 -15.32 15.89
CA GLU A 83 5.83 -16.61 16.60
C GLU A 83 4.58 -17.40 16.20
N LYS A 84 3.46 -16.70 15.97
CA LYS A 84 2.21 -17.34 15.58
C LYS A 84 2.36 -18.06 14.24
N PHE A 85 3.01 -17.45 13.26
CA PHE A 85 3.22 -18.07 11.94
C PHE A 85 4.28 -19.18 12.01
N ALA A 86 5.38 -18.95 12.73
CA ALA A 86 6.53 -19.86 12.78
C ALA A 86 6.27 -21.21 13.48
N ARG A 87 5.18 -21.33 14.26
CA ARG A 87 4.84 -22.53 15.04
C ARG A 87 3.91 -23.52 14.33
N TYR A 88 3.47 -23.19 13.11
CA TYR A 88 2.73 -24.11 12.23
C TYR A 88 3.69 -24.86 11.32
#